data_AF-H9FEH1-F1
#
_entry.id   AF-H9FEH1-F1
#
_cell.length_a   1.000
_cell.length_b   1.000
_cell.length_c   1.000
_cell.angle_alpha   90.00
_cell.angle_beta   90.00
_cell.angle_gamma   90.00
#
_symmetry.space_group_name_H-M   'P 1'
#
loop_
_entity.id
_entity.type
_entity.pdbx_description
1 polymer ?
#
loop_
_entity_poly.entity_id
_entity_poly.type
_entity_poly.pdbx_seq_one_letter_code
_entity_poly.pdbx_strand_id
1 'polypeptide(L)' 'KIAAFGLARVFSPDSSRLYTHQVATRWYRAPELLYGARQYDQGVDLWAVGCIMGELLNGSPLFPGENDIE' A
#
# COMPACT_ATOMS: atom_id res chain seq x y z
N LYS A 1 -12.21 -12.40 5.95
CA LYS A 1 -12.95 -11.93 4.75
C LYS A 1 -12.55 -10.48 4.51
N ILE A 2 -12.22 -10.10 3.29
CA ILE A 2 -11.88 -8.70 2.92
C ILE A 2 -13.18 -8.01 2.48
N ALA A 3 -13.39 -6.75 2.90
CA ALA A 3 -14.66 -6.06 2.71
C ALA A 3 -14.58 -4.77 1.88
N ALA A 4 -13.43 -4.11 1.81
CA ALA A 4 -13.29 -2.79 1.17
C ALA A 4 -12.53 -2.89 -0.15
N PHE A 5 -13.26 -2.81 -1.27
CA PHE A 5 -12.69 -2.83 -2.63
C PHE A 5 -12.80 -1.47 -3.35
N GLY A 6 -13.12 -0.38 -2.63
CA GLY A 6 -13.34 0.94 -3.23
C GLY A 6 -12.10 1.56 -3.91
N LEU A 7 -10.90 1.11 -3.55
CA LEU A 7 -9.62 1.49 -4.17
C LEU A 7 -9.01 0.38 -5.03
N ALA A 8 -9.70 -0.76 -5.19
CA ALA A 8 -9.19 -1.88 -5.97
C ALA A 8 -9.09 -1.50 -7.46
N ARG A 9 -8.08 -2.03 -8.14
CA ARG A 9 -7.85 -1.73 -9.56
C ARG A 9 -7.41 -2.97 -10.32
N VAL A 10 -7.85 -3.06 -11.58
CA VAL A 10 -7.46 -4.17 -12.47
C VAL A 10 -5.98 -4.05 -12.80
N PHE A 11 -5.25 -5.13 -12.54
CA PHE A 11 -3.84 -5.27 -12.91
C PHE A 11 -3.70 -5.35 -14.43
N SER A 12 -2.82 -4.53 -14.99
CA SER A 12 -2.45 -4.52 -16.41
C SER A 12 -1.04 -5.08 -16.51
N PRO A 13 -0.84 -6.26 -17.11
CA PRO A 13 0.50 -6.85 -17.24
C PRO A 13 1.39 -6.07 -18.21
N ASP A 14 0.78 -5.31 -19.11
CA ASP A 14 1.43 -4.27 -19.89
C ASP A 14 1.66 -3.05 -18.99
N SER A 15 2.91 -2.74 -18.68
CA SER A 15 3.34 -1.57 -17.89
C SER A 15 3.00 -0.20 -18.51
N SER A 16 2.09 -0.20 -19.50
CA SER A 16 1.55 0.95 -20.20
C SER A 16 0.63 1.79 -19.30
N ARG A 17 0.00 1.17 -18.29
CA ARG A 17 -1.00 1.82 -17.45
C ARG A 17 -0.37 2.48 -16.22
N LEU A 18 -0.53 3.80 -16.13
CA LEU A 18 -0.17 4.55 -14.93
C LEU A 18 -1.25 4.42 -13.86
N TYR A 19 -0.82 4.10 -12.66
CA TYR A 19 -1.64 3.98 -11.46
C TYR A 19 -1.53 5.22 -10.56
N THR A 20 -2.48 5.36 -9.64
CA THR A 20 -2.53 6.47 -8.69
C THR A 20 -1.70 6.10 -7.46
N HIS A 21 -0.69 6.90 -7.12
CA HIS A 21 0.18 6.64 -5.98
C HIS A 21 -0.49 6.88 -4.60
N GLN A 22 -1.50 7.76 -4.54
CA GLN A 22 -2.27 8.05 -3.32
C GLN A 22 -3.34 6.99 -3.05
N VAL A 23 -2.90 5.74 -2.87
CA VAL A 23 -3.76 4.59 -2.52
C VAL A 23 -3.33 4.00 -1.19
N ALA A 24 -4.20 3.19 -0.59
CA ALA A 24 -4.08 2.64 0.75
C ALA A 24 -4.03 3.69 1.88
N THR A 25 -4.38 3.23 3.09
CA THR A 25 -4.19 4.01 4.31
C THR A 25 -2.69 4.17 4.56
N ARG A 26 -2.25 5.37 4.94
CA ARG A 26 -0.83 5.76 5.03
C ARG A 26 0.05 4.76 5.77
N TRP A 27 -0.42 4.21 6.89
CA TRP A 27 0.36 3.28 7.73
C TRP A 27 0.70 1.94 7.07
N TYR A 28 -0.02 1.59 6.01
CA TYR A 28 0.15 0.35 5.26
C TYR A 28 0.61 0.63 3.82
N ARG A 29 1.01 1.87 3.52
CA ARG A 29 1.44 2.27 2.18
C ARG A 29 2.89 1.84 1.95
N ALA A 30 3.11 1.20 0.80
CA ALA A 30 4.43 0.76 0.38
C ALA A 30 5.36 1.96 0.09
N PRO A 31 6.68 1.83 0.30
CA PRO A 31 7.63 2.93 0.13
C PRO A 31 7.64 3.50 -1.29
N GLU A 32 7.50 2.68 -2.32
CA GLU A 32 7.40 3.12 -3.71
C GLU A 32 6.21 4.06 -3.94
N LEU A 33 5.08 3.83 -3.26
CA LEU A 33 3.90 4.70 -3.34
C LEU A 33 4.13 6.04 -2.62
N LEU A 34 4.91 6.04 -1.53
CA LEU A 34 5.32 7.27 -0.83
C LEU A 34 6.21 8.15 -1.72
N TYR A 35 7.09 7.54 -2.51
CA TYR A 35 7.91 8.24 -3.52
C TYR A 35 7.15 8.58 -4.82
N GLY A 36 5.84 8.34 -4.88
CA GLY A 36 5.01 8.74 -6.01
C GLY A 36 5.09 7.81 -7.22
N ALA A 37 5.52 6.56 -7.04
CA ALA A 37 5.55 5.57 -8.12
C ALA A 37 4.16 5.40 -8.75
N ARG A 38 4.12 5.47 -10.08
CA ARG A 38 2.91 5.25 -10.88
C ARG A 38 2.91 3.91 -11.61
N GLN A 39 4.04 3.21 -11.57
CA GLN A 39 4.19 1.85 -12.06
C GLN A 39 4.58 1.02 -10.84
N TYR A 40 3.64 0.19 -10.40
CA TYR A 40 3.80 -0.71 -9.28
C TYR A 40 2.97 -1.96 -9.57
N ASP A 41 3.27 -3.04 -8.86
CA ASP A 41 2.68 -4.36 -9.05
C ASP A 41 1.92 -4.79 -7.77
N GLN A 42 1.66 -6.09 -7.62
CA GLN A 42 1.01 -6.64 -6.43
C GLN A 42 1.89 -6.56 -5.17
N GLY A 43 3.16 -6.15 -5.29
CA GLY A 43 4.08 -5.95 -4.17
C GLY A 43 3.58 -4.93 -3.14
N VAL A 44 2.82 -3.92 -3.59
CA VAL A 44 2.21 -2.92 -2.69
C VAL A 44 1.20 -3.55 -1.73
N ASP A 45 0.48 -4.58 -2.17
CA ASP A 45 -0.49 -5.31 -1.34
C ASP A 45 0.25 -6.24 -0.35
N LEU A 46 1.35 -6.86 -0.78
CA LEU A 46 2.20 -7.69 0.10
C LEU A 46 2.85 -6.86 1.21
N TRP A 47 3.25 -5.63 0.92
CA TRP A 47 3.73 -4.69 1.93
C TRP A 47 2.66 -4.44 3.00
N ALA A 48 1.44 -4.09 2.58
CA ALA A 48 0.33 -3.86 3.49
C ALA A 48 0.03 -5.09 4.38
N VAL A 49 0.08 -6.30 3.81
CA VAL A 49 -0.06 -7.56 4.56
C VAL A 49 1.05 -7.72 5.59
N GLY A 50 2.30 -7.39 5.25
CA GLY A 50 3.43 -7.41 6.17
C GLY A 50 3.24 -6.44 7.35
N CYS A 51 2.77 -5.22 7.07
CA CYS A 51 2.43 -4.23 8.08
C CYS A 51 1.33 -4.73 9.03
N ILE A 52 0.26 -5.35 8.51
CA ILE A 52 -0.82 -5.93 9.33
C ILE A 52 -0.28 -7.09 10.18
N MET A 53 0.54 -7.97 9.60
CA MET A 53 1.12 -9.11 10.32
C MET A 53 2.01 -8.65 11.47
N GLY A 54 2.87 -7.65 11.24
CA GLY A 54 3.72 -7.10 12.30
C GLY A 54 2.92 -6.35 13.37
N GLU A 55 1.85 -5.64 12.99
CA GLU A 55 0.93 -5.02 13.95
C GLU A 55 0.23 -6.05 14.84
N LEU A 56 -0.19 -7.20 14.27
CA LEU A 56 -0.77 -8.30 15.04
C LEU A 56 0.23 -8.91 16.05
N LEU A 57 1.51 -8.96 15.69
CA LEU A 57 2.57 -9.47 16.57
C LEU A 57 2.96 -8.46 17.65
N ASN A 58 2.97 -7.17 17.32
CA ASN A 58 3.42 -6.09 18.20
C ASN A 58 2.30 -5.52 19.09
N GLY A 59 1.04 -5.68 18.68
CA GLY A 59 -0.12 -5.08 19.33
C GLY A 59 -0.28 -3.57 19.07
N SER A 60 0.56 -2.99 18.21
CA SER A 60 0.48 -1.59 17.78
C SER A 60 0.91 -1.43 16.33
N PRO A 61 0.44 -0.38 15.62
CA PRO A 61 0.82 -0.13 14.24
C PRO A 61 2.33 -0.04 14.06
N LEU A 62 2.85 -0.67 12.99
CA LEU A 62 4.29 -0.66 12.69
C LEU A 62 4.79 0.71 12.24
N PHE A 63 4.02 1.43 11.43
CA PHE A 63 4.41 2.72 10.85
C PHE A 63 3.30 3.76 10.99
N PRO A 64 3.06 4.30 12.21
CA PRO A 64 2.04 5.32 12.44
C PRO A 64 2.51 6.72 11.99
N GLY A 65 2.81 6.88 10.70
CA GLY A 65 3.28 8.15 10.14
C GLY A 65 2.18 9.23 10.08
N GLU A 66 2.50 10.44 10.53
CA GLU A 66 1.63 11.62 10.43
C GLU A 66 1.78 12.36 9.09
N ASN A 67 2.91 12.16 8.40
CA ASN A 67 3.21 12.70 7.07
C ASN A 67 3.78 11.61 6.16
N ASP A 68 3.83 11.86 4.84
CA ASP A 68 4.35 10.88 3.87
C ASP A 68 5.89 10.91 3.75
N ILE A 69 6.56 11.93 4.32
CA ILE A 69 7.99 12.24 4.15
C ILE A 69 8.75 12.27 5.49
N GLU A 70 8.03 12.42 6.60
CA GLU A 70 8.62 12.50 7.96
C GLU A 70 8.33 11.23 8.76
#